data_AF-X1LA98-F1
#
_entry.id   AF-X1LA98-F1
#
_cell.length_a   1.000
_cell.length_b   1.000
_cell.length_c   1.000
_cell.angle_alpha   90.00
_cell.angle_beta   90.00
_cell.angle_gamma   90.00
#
_symmetry.space_group_name_H-M   'P 1'
#
loop_
_entity.id
_entity.type
_entity.pdbx_description
1 polymer ?
#
loop_
_entity_poly.entity_id
_entity_poly.type
_entity_poly.pdbx_seq_one_letter_code
_entity_poly.pdbx_strand_id
1 'polypeptide(L)'
;MRVLLIHSDFLEFEVKQRTPVAEEVPAEQRSGRLEEVLVVFTAAEEEDGSNIEGVSKNAAREIAEVARKVEAKRVALYPYAHLSSSLAPPKVA
;
A
#
# COMPACT_ATOMS: atom_id res chain seq x y z
N MET A 1 -2.55 -5.83 -10.40
CA MET A 1 -2.39 -5.30 -9.02
C MET A 1 -3.32 -6.03 -8.07
N ARG A 2 -2.81 -6.48 -6.92
CA ARG A 2 -3.63 -7.01 -5.81
C ARG A 2 -3.70 -6.01 -4.67
N VAL A 3 -4.90 -5.89 -4.08
CA VAL A 3 -5.13 -5.09 -2.87
C VAL A 3 -5.92 -5.89 -1.85
N LEU A 4 -5.54 -5.75 -0.57
CA LEU A 4 -6.30 -6.23 0.59
C LEU A 4 -6.58 -5.03 1.48
N LEU A 5 -7.86 -4.78 1.77
CA LEU A 5 -8.31 -3.63 2.55
C LEU A 5 -8.80 -4.09 3.92
N ILE A 6 -8.22 -3.54 4.99
CA ILE A 6 -8.57 -3.85 6.37
C ILE A 6 -8.90 -2.54 7.08
N HIS A 7 -10.15 -2.38 7.53
CA HIS A 7 -10.53 -1.28 8.41
C HIS A 7 -10.16 -1.66 9.84
N SER A 8 -9.26 -0.88 10.44
CA SER A 8 -8.63 -1.20 11.72
C SER A 8 -8.67 -0.02 12.67
N ASP A 9 -8.77 -0.32 13.97
CA ASP A 9 -8.62 0.67 15.03
C ASP A 9 -7.26 1.38 14.91
N PHE A 10 -6.21 0.64 14.55
CA PHE A 10 -4.91 1.23 14.25
C PHE A 10 -4.05 0.43 13.29
N LEU A 11 -3.06 1.12 12.73
CA LEU A 11 -1.87 0.56 12.10
C LEU A 11 -0.64 1.13 12.79
N GLU A 12 0.28 0.27 13.20
CA GLU A 12 1.56 0.65 13.79
C GLU A 12 2.68 -0.09 13.06
N PHE A 13 3.77 0.62 12.76
CA PHE A 13 4.89 0.06 12.03
C PHE A 13 6.23 0.57 12.57
N GLU A 14 7.26 -0.25 12.37
CA GLU A 14 8.65 0.09 12.64
C GLU A 14 9.54 -0.60 11.60
N VAL A 15 10.30 0.20 10.86
CA VAL A 15 11.27 -0.28 9.86
C VAL A 15 12.44 -0.94 10.58
N LYS A 16 12.68 -2.22 10.28
CA LYS A 16 13.72 -3.02 10.96
C LYS A 16 15.04 -3.06 10.20
N GLN A 17 15.04 -3.62 9.00
CA GLN A 17 16.24 -3.87 8.21
C GLN A 17 16.06 -3.35 6.79
N ARG A 18 17.14 -2.80 6.22
CA ARG A 18 17.15 -2.28 4.86
C ARG A 18 17.35 -3.43 3.87
N THR A 19 16.57 -3.45 2.78
CA THR A 19 16.79 -4.34 1.64
C THR A 19 17.61 -3.63 0.55
N PRO A 20 18.20 -4.34 -0.43
CA PRO A 20 18.97 -3.71 -1.51
C PRO A 20 18.18 -2.70 -2.35
N VAL A 21 16.85 -2.80 -2.36
CA VAL A 21 15.93 -1.96 -3.14
C VAL A 21 15.13 -1.00 -2.25
N ALA A 22 15.48 -0.90 -0.97
CA ALA A 22 14.77 -0.02 -0.04
C ALA A 22 15.01 1.46 -0.39
N GLU A 23 13.91 2.19 -0.43
CA GLU A 23 13.92 3.65 -0.53
C GLU A 23 14.63 4.31 0.65
N GLU A 24 15.07 5.55 0.46
CA GLU A 24 15.63 6.35 1.54
C GLU A 24 14.52 6.97 2.37
N VAL A 25 14.38 6.50 3.60
CA VAL A 25 13.39 6.99 4.56
C VAL A 25 14.09 7.79 5.67
N PRO A 26 13.71 9.06 5.92
CA PRO A 26 14.19 9.85 7.05
C PRO A 26 13.96 9.13 8.38
N ALA A 27 14.84 9.34 9.37
CA ALA A 27 14.80 8.60 10.64
C ALA A 27 13.45 8.77 11.37
N GLU A 28 12.88 9.97 11.30
CA GLU A 28 11.58 10.35 11.85
C GLU A 28 10.38 9.64 11.20
N GLN A 29 10.56 9.03 10.03
CA GLN A 29 9.52 8.27 9.31
C GLN A 29 9.72 6.75 9.40
N ARG A 30 10.73 6.28 10.15
CA ARG A 30 11.00 4.84 10.30
C ARG A 30 10.04 4.13 11.25
N SER A 31 9.23 4.84 11.99
CA SER A 31 8.17 4.27 12.80
C SER A 31 6.98 5.20 12.83
N GLY A 32 5.79 4.65 12.97
CA GLY A 32 4.58 5.48 13.03
C GLY A 32 3.37 4.68 13.46
N ARG A 33 2.35 5.42 13.87
CA ARG A 33 1.06 4.88 14.27
C ARG A 33 -0.07 5.75 13.71
N LEU A 34 -1.09 5.10 13.18
CA LEU A 34 -2.29 5.72 12.63
C LEU A 34 -3.50 5.08 13.30
N GLU A 35 -4.34 5.86 13.96
CA GLU A 35 -5.64 5.42 14.50
C GLU A 35 -6.74 5.55 13.43
N GLU A 36 -7.83 4.77 13.55
CA GLU A 36 -9.03 4.80 12.71
C GLU A 36 -8.70 4.85 11.21
N VAL A 37 -8.16 3.75 10.71
CA VAL A 37 -7.48 3.70 9.41
C VAL A 37 -7.94 2.53 8.56
N LEU A 38 -8.16 2.79 7.28
CA LEU A 38 -8.25 1.76 6.26
C LEU A 38 -6.84 1.43 5.76
N VAL A 39 -6.31 0.30 6.19
CA VAL A 39 -5.02 -0.21 5.71
C VAL A 39 -5.23 -0.89 4.36
N VAL A 40 -4.51 -0.43 3.36
CA VAL A 40 -4.52 -0.97 2.01
C VAL A 40 -3.19 -1.65 1.78
N PHE A 41 -3.16 -2.96 1.97
CA PHE A 41 -2.02 -3.78 1.58
C PHE A 41 -1.99 -3.88 0.06
N THR A 42 -0.89 -3.47 -0.57
CA THR A 42 -0.76 -3.37 -2.03
C THR A 42 0.36 -4.26 -2.57
N ALA A 43 0.09 -4.95 -3.68
CA ALA A 43 1.12 -5.62 -4.47
C ALA A 43 0.93 -5.29 -5.96
N ALA A 44 1.89 -4.57 -6.54
CA ALA A 44 1.96 -4.37 -7.98
C ALA A 44 2.42 -5.67 -8.67
N GLU A 45 1.71 -6.05 -9.73
CA GLU A 45 1.94 -7.26 -10.51
C GLU A 45 2.64 -6.94 -11.83
N GLU A 46 3.33 -7.91 -12.42
CA GLU A 46 4.14 -7.71 -13.64
C GLU A 46 3.35 -7.06 -14.79
N GLU A 47 2.09 -7.47 -14.96
CA GLU A 47 1.18 -6.95 -15.98
C GLU A 47 0.82 -5.45 -15.82
N ASP A 48 0.92 -4.91 -14.59
CA ASP A 48 0.58 -3.52 -14.29
C ASP A 48 1.52 -2.53 -14.97
N GLY A 49 2.76 -2.96 -15.26
CA GLY A 49 3.78 -2.13 -15.92
C GLY A 49 3.37 -1.65 -17.32
N SER A 50 2.42 -2.33 -17.97
CA SER A 50 1.89 -1.95 -19.28
C SER A 50 0.97 -0.72 -19.24
N ASN A 51 0.35 -0.41 -18.09
CA ASN A 51 -0.57 0.72 -17.92
C ASN A 51 -0.63 1.22 -16.46
N ILE A 52 0.51 1.71 -15.96
CA ILE A 52 0.68 2.15 -14.57
C ILE A 52 -0.37 3.20 -14.17
N GLU A 53 -0.63 4.18 -15.04
CA GLU A 53 -1.57 5.26 -14.76
C GLU A 53 -3.01 4.75 -14.65
N GLY A 54 -3.44 3.88 -15.56
CA GLY A 54 -4.76 3.29 -15.55
C GLY A 54 -4.99 2.40 -14.33
N VAL A 55 -4.01 1.55 -14.00
CA VAL A 55 -4.07 0.67 -12.81
C VAL A 55 -4.14 1.50 -11.53
N SER A 56 -3.27 2.51 -11.40
CA SER A 56 -3.25 3.40 -10.22
C SER A 56 -4.56 4.17 -10.05
N LYS A 57 -5.14 4.69 -11.15
CA LYS A 57 -6.44 5.38 -11.12
C LYS A 57 -7.58 4.45 -10.68
N ASN A 58 -7.61 3.23 -11.19
CA ASN A 58 -8.61 2.25 -10.81
C ASN A 58 -8.46 1.87 -9.33
N ALA A 59 -7.24 1.56 -8.87
CA ALA A 59 -6.97 1.25 -7.46
C ALA A 59 -7.41 2.39 -6.53
N ALA A 60 -7.04 3.64 -6.86
CA ALA A 60 -7.45 4.81 -6.08
C ALA A 60 -8.98 4.97 -5.99
N ARG A 61 -9.70 4.72 -7.10
CA ARG A 61 -11.16 4.76 -7.12
C ARG A 61 -11.78 3.69 -6.21
N GLU A 62 -11.32 2.45 -6.30
CA GLU A 62 -11.82 1.34 -5.48
C GLU A 62 -11.54 1.57 -3.99
N ILE A 63 -10.32 2.03 -3.64
CA ILE A 63 -9.94 2.38 -2.27
C ILE A 63 -10.84 3.51 -1.73
N ALA A 64 -11.07 4.56 -2.52
CA ALA A 64 -11.92 5.68 -2.12
C ALA A 64 -13.39 5.26 -1.96
N GLU A 65 -13.88 4.32 -2.76
CA GLU A 65 -15.22 3.77 -2.60
C GLU A 65 -15.36 2.99 -1.29
N VAL A 66 -14.41 2.09 -1.00
CA VAL A 66 -14.42 1.33 0.27
C VAL A 66 -14.27 2.24 1.47
N ALA A 67 -13.33 3.20 1.43
CA ALA A 67 -13.14 4.17 2.51
C ALA A 67 -14.42 4.94 2.84
N ARG A 68 -15.19 5.35 1.82
CA ARG A 68 -16.50 5.99 2.03
C ARG A 68 -17.53 5.04 2.64
N LYS A 69 -17.58 3.78 2.21
CA LYS A 69 -18.54 2.79 2.72
C LYS A 69 -18.33 2.45 4.20
N VAL A 70 -17.07 2.44 4.64
CA VAL A 70 -16.72 2.14 6.04
C VAL A 70 -16.44 3.40 6.86
N GLU A 71 -16.67 4.58 6.28
CA GLU A 71 -16.44 5.90 6.89
C GLU A 71 -15.01 6.13 7.42
N ALA A 72 -14.03 5.44 6.83
CA ALA A 72 -12.63 5.59 7.20
C ALA A 72 -12.13 7.00 6.84
N LYS A 73 -11.65 7.73 7.85
CA LYS A 73 -11.12 9.09 7.68
C LYS A 73 -9.65 9.11 7.24
N ARG A 74 -8.95 7.99 7.41
CA ARG A 74 -7.54 7.83 7.05
C ARG A 74 -7.37 6.57 6.21
N VAL A 75 -6.44 6.65 5.28
CA VAL A 75 -6.04 5.53 4.43
C VAL A 75 -4.53 5.40 4.55
N ALA A 76 -4.05 4.19 4.81
CA ALA A 76 -2.63 3.86 4.81
C ALA A 76 -2.33 2.92 3.64
N LEU A 77 -1.45 3.33 2.73
CA LEU A 77 -0.92 2.44 1.69
C LEU A 77 0.25 1.66 2.28
N TYR A 78 0.17 0.32 2.24
CA TYR A 78 1.15 -0.56 2.85
C TYR A 78 1.71 -1.55 1.80
N PRO A 79 2.97 -1.37 1.34
CA PRO A 79 3.59 -2.30 0.40
C PRO A 79 3.66 -3.72 0.96
N TYR A 80 3.05 -4.69 0.26
CA TYR A 80 2.91 -6.07 0.73
C TYR A 80 2.97 -7.09 -0.40
N ALA A 81 4.20 -7.36 -0.86
CA ALA A 81 4.51 -8.26 -1.98
C ALA A 81 3.90 -9.67 -1.85
N HIS A 82 3.58 -10.15 -0.65
CA HIS A 82 3.02 -11.49 -0.44
C HIS A 82 1.61 -11.70 -1.02
N LEU A 83 0.91 -10.65 -1.47
CA LEU A 83 -0.42 -10.81 -2.08
C LEU A 83 -0.38 -11.38 -3.51
N SER A 84 0.78 -11.39 -4.17
CA SER A 84 0.91 -11.93 -5.53
C SER A 84 2.17 -12.76 -5.70
N SER A 85 2.09 -13.74 -6.60
CA SER A 85 3.21 -14.58 -7.03
C SER A 85 3.92 -14.06 -8.29
N SER A 86 3.37 -13.05 -8.98
CA SER A 86 3.95 -12.40 -10.16
C SER A 86 4.04 -10.91 -9.91
N LEU A 87 5.20 -10.45 -9.45
CA LEU A 87 5.40 -9.08 -8.97
C LEU A 87 6.03 -8.19 -10.03
N ALA A 88 5.59 -6.93 -10.05
CA ALA A 88 6.28 -5.90 -10.81
C ALA A 88 7.70 -5.66 -10.26
N PRO A 89 8.65 -5.23 -11.11
CA PRO A 89 9.96 -4.83 -10.63
C PRO A 89 9.87 -3.62 -9.69
N PRO A 90 10.79 -3.45 -8.70
CA PRO A 90 10.70 -2.40 -7.67
C PRO A 90 10.65 -0.95 -8.17
N LYS A 91 11.00 -0.68 -9.43
CA LYS A 91 10.88 0.66 -10.03
C LYS A 91 9.46 0.96 -10.53
N VAL A 92 8.69 -0.09 -10.84
CA VAL A 92 7.31 -0.02 -11.31
C VAL A 92 6.33 -0.10 -10.13
N ALA A 93 6.64 -0.96 -9.15
CA ALA A 93 5.89 -1.11 -7.90
C ALA A 93 5.98 0.16 -7.03
#